data_AF-A0A0F2NFD1-F1
#
_entry.id   AF-A0A0F2NFD1-F1
#
_cell.length_a   1.000
_cell.length_b   1.000
_cell.length_c   1.000
_cell.angle_alpha   90.00
_cell.angle_beta   90.00
_cell.angle_gamma   90.00
#
_symmetry.space_group_name_H-M   'P 1'
#
loop_
_entity.id
_entity.type
_entity.pdbx_description
1 polymer ?
#
loop_
_entity_poly.entity_id
_entity_poly.type
_entity_poly.pdbx_seq_one_letter_code
_entity_poly.pdbx_strand_id
1 'polypeptide(L)'
;MHKKGYGKKTIARMLGVSRNTVRRVLVSKEPPKYVRKILKEKNLDPYKEKIQHMYLEQKLFGIKIYDELVSQGYKGSLTTLYKYLKKLR
;
A
#
# COMPACT_ATOMS: atom_id res chain seq x y z
N MET A 1 13.34 -2.05 41.59
CA MET A 1 12.43 -2.83 40.73
C MET A 1 12.81 -2.64 39.27
N HIS A 2 13.61 -3.55 38.66
CA HIS A 2 13.67 -3.86 37.22
C HIS A 2 14.40 -5.21 37.07
N LYS A 3 13.73 -6.25 37.58
CA LYS A 3 14.31 -7.57 37.87
C LYS A 3 14.11 -8.50 36.69
N LYS A 4 15.04 -8.45 35.73
CA LYS A 4 15.48 -9.57 34.86
C LYS A 4 16.51 -9.01 33.86
N GLY A 5 17.78 -9.08 34.23
CA GLY A 5 18.94 -8.59 33.45
C GLY A 5 19.22 -9.41 32.19
N TYR A 6 18.23 -9.61 31.33
CA TYR A 6 18.44 -10.29 30.05
C TYR A 6 19.12 -9.33 29.07
N GLY A 7 20.29 -9.73 28.58
CA GLY A 7 20.97 -9.02 27.52
C GLY A 7 20.09 -8.92 26.27
N LYS A 8 20.22 -7.83 25.51
CA LYS A 8 19.45 -7.59 24.27
C LYS A 8 19.54 -8.76 23.28
N LYS A 9 20.63 -9.54 23.31
CA LYS A 9 20.85 -10.76 22.51
C LYS A 9 19.97 -11.93 22.95
N THR A 10 19.73 -12.08 24.26
CA THR A 10 18.87 -13.12 24.82
C THR A 10 17.41 -12.85 24.49
N ILE A 11 16.99 -11.58 24.61
CA ILE A 11 15.65 -11.13 24.22
C ILE A 11 15.41 -11.37 22.72
N ALA A 12 16.41 -11.06 21.88
CA ALA A 12 16.35 -11.32 20.45
C ALA A 12 16.17 -12.81 20.12
N ARG A 13 16.92 -13.69 20.79
CA ARG A 13 16.79 -15.16 20.62
C ARG A 13 15.43 -15.68 21.10
N MET A 14 14.93 -15.15 22.22
CA MET A 14 13.65 -15.56 22.80
C MET A 14 12.45 -15.13 21.95
N LEU A 15 12.52 -13.94 21.35
CA LEU A 15 11.45 -13.37 20.52
C LEU A 15 11.59 -13.70 19.03
N GLY A 16 12.68 -14.35 18.60
CA GLY A 16 12.95 -14.66 17.19
C GLY A 16 13.17 -13.42 16.30
N VAL A 17 13.44 -12.26 16.88
CA VAL A 17 13.64 -10.99 16.16
C VAL A 17 15.09 -10.54 16.24
N SER A 18 15.54 -9.75 15.26
CA SER A 18 16.92 -9.26 15.25
C SER A 18 17.26 -8.43 16.50
N ARG A 19 18.53 -8.49 16.95
CA ARG A 19 19.04 -7.63 18.02
C ARG A 19 18.78 -6.15 17.76
N ASN A 20 18.81 -5.74 16.49
CA ASN A 20 18.54 -4.37 16.07
C ASN A 20 17.06 -3.99 16.25
N THR A 21 16.14 -4.92 16.03
CA THR A 21 14.71 -4.75 16.33
C THR A 21 14.51 -4.57 17.84
N VAL A 22 15.13 -5.41 18.67
CA VAL A 22 15.07 -5.28 20.14
C VAL A 22 15.66 -3.94 20.59
N ARG A 23 16.81 -3.53 20.03
CA ARG A 23 17.41 -2.23 20.33
C ARG A 23 16.48 -1.08 19.95
N ARG A 24 15.88 -1.11 18.76
CA ARG A 24 14.94 -0.09 18.27
C ARG A 24 13.71 0.00 19.17
N VAL A 25 13.11 -1.14 19.51
CA VAL A 25 11.93 -1.20 20.39
C VAL A 25 12.24 -0.74 21.81
N LEU A 26 13.41 -1.05 22.36
CA LEU A 26 13.80 -0.59 23.70
C LEU A 26 14.16 0.90 23.76
N VAL A 27 14.53 1.51 22.63
CA VAL A 27 14.82 2.95 22.54
C VAL A 27 13.55 3.76 22.24
N SER A 28 12.64 3.21 21.45
CA SER A 28 11.33 3.82 21.18
C SER A 28 10.40 3.65 22.40
N LYS A 29 10.05 4.75 23.06
CA LYS A 29 9.07 4.77 24.17
C LYS A 29 7.64 4.41 23.75
N GLU A 30 7.34 4.44 22.46
CA GLU A 30 6.02 4.14 21.91
C GLU A 30 6.02 2.78 21.19
N PRO A 31 4.95 1.97 21.34
CA PRO A 31 4.84 0.71 20.61
C PRO A 31 4.85 1.00 19.10
N PRO A 32 5.64 0.26 18.29
CA PRO A 32 5.67 0.47 16.86
C PRO A 32 4.29 0.14 16.28
N LYS A 33 3.49 1.16 15.99
CA LYS A 33 2.26 1.00 15.22
C LYS A 33 2.68 0.57 13.81
N TYR A 34 2.32 -0.65 13.45
CA TYR A 34 2.47 -1.14 12.09
C TYR A 34 1.58 -0.29 11.17
N VAL A 35 2.14 0.74 10.55
CA VAL A 35 1.49 1.48 9.48
C VAL A 35 1.92 0.82 8.18
N ARG A 36 1.04 0.00 7.60
CA ARG A 36 1.23 -0.49 6.24
C ARG A 36 1.34 0.75 5.35
N LYS A 37 2.53 1.02 4.80
CA LYS A 37 2.69 2.07 3.79
C LYS A 37 1.75 1.69 2.66
N ILE A 38 0.62 2.39 2.56
CA ILE A 38 -0.24 2.32 1.39
C ILE A 38 0.67 2.81 0.26
N LEU A 39 1.19 1.87 -0.52
CA LEU A 39 1.87 2.15 -1.77
C LEU A 39 0.82 2.90 -2.58
N LYS A 40 0.91 4.24 -2.61
CA LYS A 40 0.03 5.05 -3.43
C LYS A 40 0.27 4.55 -4.85
N GLU A 41 -0.71 3.86 -5.42
CA GLU A 41 -0.80 3.55 -6.84
C GLU A 41 -1.02 4.88 -7.58
N LYS A 42 0.02 5.73 -7.57
CA LYS A 42 0.01 7.16 -7.95
C LYS A 42 -0.24 7.39 -9.43
N ASN A 43 -0.19 6.34 -10.25
CA ASN A 43 -0.33 6.47 -11.69
C ASN A 43 -1.79 6.51 -12.16
N LEU A 44 -2.73 5.99 -11.36
CA LEU A 44 -4.15 6.02 -11.71
C LEU A 44 -4.86 7.26 -11.17
N ASP A 45 -4.35 7.87 -10.09
CA ASP A 45 -4.96 9.01 -9.39
C ASP A 45 -5.48 10.13 -10.32
N PRO A 46 -4.70 10.67 -11.28
CA PRO A 46 -5.17 11.76 -12.15
C PRO A 46 -6.25 11.33 -13.15
N TYR A 47 -6.42 10.03 -13.39
CA TYR A 47 -7.35 9.49 -14.38
C TYR A 47 -8.63 8.92 -13.76
N LYS A 48 -8.70 8.83 -12.42
CA LYS A 48 -9.83 8.23 -11.68
C LYS A 48 -11.17 8.90 -11.98
N GLU A 49 -11.22 10.23 -11.93
CA GLU A 49 -12.43 10.99 -12.19
C GLU A 49 -12.94 10.75 -13.62
N LYS A 50 -12.02 10.73 -14.59
CA LYS A 50 -12.34 10.48 -16.00
C LYS A 50 -12.84 9.07 -16.24
N ILE A 51 -12.19 8.06 -15.63
CA ILE A 51 -12.64 6.67 -15.65
C ILE A 51 -14.05 6.54 -15.05
N GLN A 52 -14.29 7.20 -13.93
CA GLN A 52 -15.59 7.17 -13.26
C GLN A 52 -16.68 7.79 -14.12
N HIS A 53 -16.43 8.93 -14.74
CA HIS A 53 -17.36 9.56 -15.68
C HIS A 53 -17.64 8.67 -16.89
N MET A 54 -16.60 8.12 -17.53
CA MET A 54 -16.76 7.22 -18.68
C MET A 54 -17.46 5.90 -18.35
N TYR A 55 -17.27 5.38 -17.13
CA TYR A 55 -17.88 4.12 -16.71
C TYR A 55 -19.32 4.30 -16.19
N LEU A 56 -19.60 5.36 -15.42
CA LEU A 56 -20.92 5.60 -14.83
C LEU A 56 -21.87 6.32 -15.80
N GLU A 57 -21.41 7.40 -16.43
CA GLU A 57 -22.26 8.20 -17.33
C GLU A 57 -22.35 7.56 -18.71
N GLN A 58 -21.21 7.19 -19.30
CA GLN A 58 -21.15 6.69 -20.68
C GLN A 58 -21.26 5.16 -20.79
N LYS A 59 -21.26 4.43 -19.67
CA LYS A 59 -21.29 2.94 -19.62
C LYS A 59 -20.32 2.27 -20.59
N LEU A 60 -19.14 2.86 -20.78
CA LEU A 60 -18.14 2.34 -21.70
C LEU A 60 -17.50 1.06 -21.16
N PHE A 61 -17.15 0.16 -22.08
CA PHE A 61 -16.38 -1.04 -21.76
C PHE A 61 -14.98 -0.67 -21.27
N GLY A 62 -14.46 -1.42 -20.28
CA GLY A 62 -13.13 -1.19 -19.71
C GLY A 62 -12.00 -1.16 -20.74
N ILE A 63 -12.14 -1.87 -21.86
CA ILE A 63 -11.19 -1.84 -22.99
C ILE A 63 -11.18 -0.47 -23.69
N LYS A 64 -12.36 0.13 -23.98
CA LYS A 64 -12.44 1.48 -24.57
C LYS A 64 -11.87 2.54 -23.63
N ILE A 65 -12.17 2.43 -22.33
CA ILE A 65 -11.63 3.32 -21.32
C ILE A 65 -10.09 3.20 -21.28
N TYR A 66 -9.54 2.00 -21.40
CA TYR A 66 -8.10 1.79 -21.44
C TYR A 66 -7.43 2.41 -22.67
N ASP A 67 -8.02 2.26 -23.85
CA ASP A 67 -7.47 2.83 -25.09
C ASP A 67 -7.41 4.37 -25.05
N GLU A 68 -8.48 4.97 -24.51
CA GLU A 68 -8.54 6.42 -24.24
C GLU A 68 -7.45 6.85 -23.24
N LEU A 69 -7.26 6.08 -22.17
CA LEU A 69 -6.23 6.35 -21.17
C LEU A 69 -4.82 6.28 -21.78
N VAL A 70 -4.54 5.24 -22.56
CA VAL A 70 -3.24 5.06 -23.22
C VAL A 70 -2.96 6.22 -24.18
N SER A 71 -3.97 6.65 -24.94
CA SER A 71 -3.88 7.84 -25.80
C SER A 71 -3.57 9.12 -25.02
N GLN A 72 -3.99 9.21 -23.76
CA GLN A 72 -3.69 10.32 -22.85
C GLN A 72 -2.37 10.15 -22.08
N GLY A 73 -1.54 9.16 -22.44
CA GLY A 73 -0.23 8.91 -21.83
C GLY A 73 -0.27 8.02 -20.59
N TYR A 74 -1.35 7.29 -20.36
CA TYR A 74 -1.43 6.32 -19.27
C TYR A 74 -0.46 5.15 -19.50
N LYS A 75 0.47 4.97 -18.56
CA LYS A 75 1.48 3.89 -18.58
C LYS A 75 1.14 2.70 -17.68
N GLY A 76 -0.06 2.68 -17.12
CA GLY A 76 -0.48 1.59 -16.23
C GLY A 76 -1.03 0.38 -16.99
N SER A 77 -1.23 -0.71 -16.25
CA SER A 77 -1.77 -1.95 -16.82
C SER A 77 -3.30 -1.93 -16.89
N LEU A 78 -3.85 -2.65 -17.87
CA LEU A 78 -5.29 -2.93 -17.98
C LEU A 78 -5.83 -3.54 -16.67
N THR A 79 -5.04 -4.41 -16.03
CA THR A 79 -5.36 -5.06 -14.75
C THR A 79 -5.54 -4.06 -13.61
N THR A 80 -4.74 -2.99 -13.58
CA THR A 80 -4.88 -1.89 -12.62
C THR A 80 -6.20 -1.13 -12.82
N LEU A 81 -6.57 -0.87 -14.08
CA LEU A 81 -7.86 -0.27 -14.42
C LEU A 81 -9.02 -1.17 -13.97
N TYR A 82 -9.00 -2.47 -14.29
CA TYR A 82 -10.05 -3.39 -13.86
C TYR A 82 -10.17 -3.54 -12.35
N LYS A 83 -9.05 -3.51 -11.61
CA LYS A 83 -9.09 -3.46 -10.14
C LYS A 83 -9.83 -2.23 -9.63
N TYR A 84 -9.59 -1.08 -10.25
CA TYR A 84 -10.28 0.16 -9.90
C TYR A 84 -11.77 0.13 -10.28
N LEU A 85 -12.10 -0.34 -11.49
CA LEU A 85 -13.48 -0.53 -11.93
C LEU A 85 -14.25 -1.50 -11.02
N LYS A 86 -13.61 -2.58 -10.55
CA LYS A 86 -14.19 -3.51 -9.59
C LYS A 86 -14.50 -2.86 -8.24
N LYS A 87 -13.77 -1.82 -7.86
CA LYS A 87 -14.02 -1.04 -6.63
C LYS A 87 -15.17 -0.04 -6.81
N LEU A 88 -15.47 0.35 -8.04
CA LEU A 88 -16.57 1.26 -8.40
C LEU A 88 -17.92 0.54 -8.59
N ARG A 89 -17.90 -0.78 -8.79
CA ARG A 89 -19.09 -1.64 -8.81
C ARG A 89 -19.53 -1.99 -7.39
#